data_AF-A0A1S2EZB4-F1
#
_entry.id   AF-A0A1S2EZB4-F1
#
_cell.length_a   1.000
_cell.length_b   1.000
_cell.length_c   1.000
_cell.angle_alpha   90.00
_cell.angle_beta   90.00
_cell.angle_gamma   90.00
#
_symmetry.space_group_name_H-M   'P 1'
#
loop_
_entity.id
_entity.type
_entity.pdbx_description
1 polymer ?
#
loop_
_entity_poly.entity_id
_entity_poly.type
_entity_poly.pdbx_seq_one_letter_code
_entity_poly.pdbx_strand_id
1 'polypeptide(L)'
;MKYFLMIVTAMVVSMTLNSTAAVEKSEVNVTGSSEQIQPEEKAANSKPVQWSEGFVVWSGGNSYKVLKHAVLPSFKAGTKLGEVSREIDHADVADHRAPEGVHLEDGDSSLPVGTAIYQLAGAPADKVLLVEMDGQYYKAVRQYER
;
A
#
# COMPACT_ATOMS: atom_id res chain seq x y z
N MET A 1 -43.03 -30.64 26.34
CA MET A 1 -43.21 -30.88 24.89
C MET A 1 -42.21 -30.02 24.12
N LYS A 2 -41.78 -30.50 22.94
CA LYS A 2 -41.09 -29.76 21.85
C LYS A 2 -39.79 -29.00 22.19
N TYR A 3 -38.69 -29.64 21.79
CA TYR A 3 -37.40 -29.02 21.47
C TYR A 3 -37.54 -27.96 20.37
N PHE A 4 -36.66 -26.96 20.38
CA PHE A 4 -36.24 -26.25 19.15
C PHE A 4 -34.72 -26.24 19.07
N LEU A 5 -34.21 -27.15 18.24
CA LEU A 5 -32.81 -27.27 17.84
C LEU A 5 -32.55 -26.25 16.74
N MET A 6 -31.76 -25.21 17.00
CA MET A 6 -31.40 -24.23 15.97
C MET A 6 -30.11 -24.67 15.28
N ILE A 7 -30.24 -25.15 14.04
CA ILE A 7 -29.13 -25.64 13.22
C ILE A 7 -28.42 -24.42 12.61
N VAL A 8 -27.16 -24.20 12.96
CA VAL A 8 -26.31 -23.20 12.32
C VAL A 8 -25.70 -23.81 11.07
N THR A 9 -26.26 -23.48 9.91
CA THR A 9 -25.80 -23.96 8.61
C THR A 9 -24.50 -23.25 8.22
N ALA A 10 -23.37 -23.94 8.30
CA ALA A 10 -22.10 -23.44 7.78
C ALA A 10 -22.11 -23.48 6.23
N MET A 11 -22.04 -22.32 5.57
CA MET A 11 -21.77 -22.25 4.14
C MET A 11 -20.28 -22.45 3.87
N VAL A 12 -19.91 -23.62 3.34
CA VAL A 12 -18.58 -23.88 2.80
C VAL A 12 -18.59 -23.50 1.32
N VAL A 13 -17.77 -22.51 0.93
CA VAL A 13 -17.57 -22.16 -0.48
C VAL A 13 -16.44 -23.02 -1.05
N SER A 14 -16.80 -24.10 -1.74
CA SER A 14 -15.85 -24.93 -2.47
C SER A 14 -15.45 -24.25 -3.78
N MET A 15 -14.19 -23.83 -3.91
CA MET A 15 -13.64 -23.38 -5.19
C MET A 15 -13.29 -24.60 -6.05
N THR A 16 -14.00 -24.78 -7.15
CA THR A 16 -13.75 -25.84 -8.13
C THR A 16 -12.65 -25.43 -9.12
N LEU A 17 -11.56 -26.18 -9.17
CA LEU A 17 -10.54 -26.07 -10.22
C LEU A 17 -11.05 -26.73 -11.50
N ASN A 18 -11.44 -25.92 -12.49
CA ASN A 18 -11.76 -26.42 -13.82
C ASN A 18 -10.47 -26.71 -14.62
N SER A 19 -10.15 -27.99 -14.80
CA SER A 19 -9.16 -28.46 -15.78
C SER A 19 -9.87 -29.05 -17.00
N THR A 20 -9.76 -28.41 -18.16
CA THR A 20 -10.16 -28.87 -19.51
C THR A 20 -9.67 -27.81 -20.50
N ALA A 21 -9.15 -28.05 -21.71
CA ALA A 21 -8.38 -29.13 -22.34
C ALA A 21 -7.82 -28.50 -23.67
N ALA A 22 -7.06 -29.11 -24.57
CA ALA A 22 -6.49 -30.45 -24.76
C ALA A 22 -5.24 -30.34 -25.67
N VAL A 23 -4.53 -31.45 -25.94
CA VAL A 23 -4.23 -31.97 -27.30
C VAL A 23 -3.33 -33.21 -27.20
N GLU A 24 -3.62 -34.19 -28.05
CA GLU A 24 -3.07 -35.53 -28.04
C GLU A 24 -1.87 -35.68 -28.99
N LYS A 25 -0.84 -36.37 -28.50
CA LYS A 25 0.22 -37.14 -29.18
C LYS A 25 0.47 -36.95 -30.70
N SER A 26 1.73 -36.73 -31.05
CA SER A 26 2.41 -37.48 -32.14
C SER A 26 3.91 -37.55 -31.89
N GLU A 27 4.49 -38.75 -32.02
CA GLU A 27 5.93 -39.00 -31.93
C GLU A 27 6.59 -38.77 -33.31
N VAL A 28 7.84 -38.29 -33.34
CA VAL A 28 9.01 -38.99 -33.94
C VAL A 28 10.22 -38.04 -34.03
N ASN A 29 11.26 -38.44 -33.30
CA ASN A 29 12.70 -38.27 -33.53
C ASN A 29 13.19 -37.49 -34.79
N VAL A 30 14.11 -36.53 -34.61
CA VAL A 30 15.34 -36.39 -35.42
C VAL A 30 16.32 -35.36 -34.81
N THR A 31 17.53 -35.84 -34.49
CA THR A 31 18.85 -35.15 -34.48
C THR A 31 19.06 -33.90 -33.61
N GLY A 32 20.07 -33.97 -32.73
CA GLY A 32 20.37 -32.92 -31.76
C GLY A 32 21.11 -31.69 -32.29
N SER A 33 20.94 -30.59 -31.56
CA SER A 33 21.96 -29.56 -31.35
C SER A 33 21.80 -29.04 -29.93
N SER A 34 22.93 -28.82 -29.24
CA SER A 34 22.97 -28.60 -27.79
C SER A 34 22.52 -27.21 -27.33
N GLU A 35 21.90 -27.20 -26.15
CA GLU A 35 21.91 -26.14 -25.13
C GLU A 35 21.55 -24.68 -25.50
N GLN A 36 20.32 -24.34 -25.10
CA GLN A 36 20.08 -23.32 -24.06
C GLN A 36 20.44 -21.86 -24.40
N ILE A 37 19.51 -21.18 -25.08
CA ILE A 37 19.39 -19.72 -25.00
C ILE A 37 18.98 -19.37 -23.57
N GLN A 38 19.95 -18.95 -22.75
CA GLN A 38 19.67 -18.17 -21.55
C GLN A 38 19.34 -16.74 -21.99
N PRO A 39 18.19 -16.16 -21.61
CA PRO A 39 18.17 -14.75 -21.25
C PRO A 39 19.04 -14.65 -19.99
N GLU A 40 20.28 -14.18 -20.18
CA GLU A 40 21.21 -13.88 -19.11
C GLU A 40 20.47 -13.13 -18.00
N GLU A 41 20.42 -13.72 -16.80
CA GLU A 41 19.86 -13.08 -15.61
C GLU A 41 20.77 -11.88 -15.30
N LYS A 42 20.48 -10.75 -15.95
CA LYS A 42 21.08 -9.47 -15.62
C LYS A 42 20.56 -9.12 -14.25
N ALA A 43 21.27 -9.62 -13.24
CA ALA A 43 21.12 -9.29 -11.84
C ALA A 43 21.26 -7.77 -11.72
N ALA A 44 20.14 -7.09 -11.89
CA ALA A 44 20.03 -5.65 -11.73
C ALA A 44 20.43 -5.41 -10.28
N ASN A 45 21.61 -4.80 -10.13
CA ASN A 45 22.33 -4.64 -8.87
C ASN A 45 21.51 -3.78 -7.91
N SER A 46 20.52 -4.42 -7.30
CA SER A 46 19.44 -3.82 -6.58
C SER A 46 19.94 -3.51 -5.18
N LYS A 47 20.74 -2.45 -5.10
CA LYS A 47 20.84 -1.66 -3.88
C LYS A 47 19.38 -1.47 -3.40
N PRO A 48 18.99 -1.94 -2.20
CA PRO A 48 17.64 -1.74 -1.73
C PRO A 48 17.36 -0.24 -1.78
N VAL A 49 16.33 0.15 -2.52
CA VAL A 49 15.94 1.56 -2.66
C VAL A 49 15.77 2.10 -1.25
N GLN A 50 16.58 3.09 -0.89
CA GLN A 50 16.50 3.73 0.41
C GLN A 50 15.31 4.70 0.38
N TRP A 51 14.09 4.16 0.48
CA TRP A 51 12.83 4.90 0.45
C TRP A 51 12.78 5.89 1.61
N SER A 52 13.24 7.11 1.37
CA SER A 52 13.29 8.22 2.33
C SER A 52 11.89 8.73 2.65
N GLU A 53 11.21 8.03 3.56
CA GLU A 53 10.06 8.45 4.39
C GLU A 53 9.08 9.42 3.68
N GLY A 54 7.97 8.90 3.15
CA GLY A 54 6.98 9.71 2.43
C GLY A 54 6.29 10.77 3.29
N PHE A 55 5.51 11.65 2.68
CA PHE A 55 4.71 12.66 3.37
C PHE A 55 3.25 12.68 2.92
N VAL A 56 2.36 13.20 3.77
CA VAL A 56 0.98 13.57 3.45
C VAL A 56 0.69 14.97 3.98
N VAL A 57 -0.16 15.73 3.30
CA VAL A 57 -0.59 17.08 3.71
C VAL A 57 -2.03 17.00 4.17
N TRP A 58 -2.31 17.51 5.37
CA TRP A 58 -3.63 17.41 5.98
C TRP A 58 -3.88 18.49 7.04
N SER A 59 -5.13 18.59 7.52
CA SER A 59 -5.52 19.48 8.62
C SER A 59 -5.21 20.96 8.31
N GLY A 60 -5.59 21.42 7.12
CA GLY A 60 -5.38 22.78 6.64
C GLY A 60 -3.95 23.03 6.14
N GLY A 61 -3.48 22.21 5.19
CA GLY A 61 -2.20 22.42 4.50
C GLY A 61 -0.95 22.04 5.30
N ASN A 62 -1.09 21.33 6.43
CA ASN A 62 0.06 20.98 7.27
C ASN A 62 0.72 19.68 6.80
N SER A 63 2.04 19.67 6.67
CA SER A 63 2.81 18.50 6.24
C SER A 63 3.05 17.50 7.38
N TYR A 64 2.83 16.21 7.13
CA TYR A 64 3.06 15.09 8.03
C TYR A 64 4.04 14.11 7.40
N LYS A 65 5.08 13.75 8.14
CA LYS A 65 6.06 12.75 7.74
C LYS A 65 5.58 11.35 8.09
N VAL A 66 5.53 10.45 7.11
CA VAL A 66 5.06 9.06 7.23
C VAL A 66 6.23 8.16 7.62
N LEU A 67 6.15 7.63 8.84
CA LEU A 67 7.18 6.79 9.43
C LEU A 67 6.97 5.34 8.98
N LYS A 68 7.57 4.96 7.84
CA LYS A 68 7.43 3.60 7.25
C LYS A 68 7.91 2.46 8.18
N HIS A 69 8.69 2.76 9.21
CA HIS A 69 9.11 1.80 10.25
C HIS A 69 8.14 1.69 11.44
N ALA A 70 7.15 2.59 11.54
CA ALA A 70 6.20 2.68 12.66
C ALA A 70 4.80 2.20 12.25
N VAL A 71 4.71 0.90 11.91
CA VAL A 71 3.44 0.21 11.67
C VAL A 71 2.67 0.07 12.99
N LEU A 72 1.38 0.35 12.95
CA LEU A 72 0.45 0.25 14.07
C LEU A 72 -0.69 -0.75 13.73
N PRO A 73 -1.24 -1.46 14.73
CA PRO A 73 -2.32 -2.41 14.49
C PRO A 73 -3.62 -1.69 14.14
N SER A 74 -4.44 -2.31 13.28
CA SER A 74 -5.65 -1.70 12.69
C SER A 74 -6.66 -1.15 13.71
N PHE A 75 -6.78 -1.72 14.91
CA PHE A 75 -7.64 -1.20 15.97
C PHE A 75 -7.23 0.19 16.51
N LYS A 76 -6.06 0.71 16.10
CA LYS A 76 -5.63 2.09 16.35
C LYS A 76 -6.14 3.09 15.31
N ALA A 77 -6.66 2.63 14.17
CA ALA A 77 -7.37 3.50 13.23
C ALA A 77 -8.71 3.92 13.83
N GLY A 78 -8.90 5.23 13.97
CA GLY A 78 -10.18 5.85 14.27
C GLY A 78 -10.96 6.16 13.00
N THR A 79 -11.65 7.29 12.99
CA THR A 79 -12.40 7.79 11.83
C THR A 79 -11.50 7.97 10.60
N LYS A 80 -11.95 7.51 9.42
CA LYS A 80 -11.34 7.91 8.13
C LYS A 80 -11.56 9.41 7.95
N LEU A 81 -10.48 10.16 7.80
CA LEU A 81 -10.52 11.61 7.58
C LEU A 81 -10.66 11.94 6.09
N GLY A 82 -10.07 11.12 5.23
CA GLY A 82 -10.12 11.27 3.79
C GLY A 82 -9.10 10.36 3.10
N GLU A 83 -8.59 10.81 1.97
CA GLU A 83 -7.63 10.10 1.14
C GLU A 83 -6.77 11.07 0.33
N VAL A 84 -5.63 10.60 -0.16
CA VAL A 84 -4.76 11.36 -1.06
C VAL A 84 -5.50 11.65 -2.36
N SER A 85 -5.60 12.93 -2.70
CA SER A 85 -6.26 13.45 -3.91
C SER A 85 -5.26 13.79 -5.01
N ARG A 86 -4.03 14.18 -4.65
CA ARG A 86 -2.96 14.54 -5.57
C ARG A 86 -1.61 14.00 -5.11
N GLU A 87 -0.94 13.29 -6.02
CA GLU A 87 0.44 12.84 -5.85
C GLU A 87 1.39 13.95 -6.33
N ILE A 88 2.46 14.19 -5.56
CA ILE A 88 3.48 15.21 -5.78
C ILE A 88 4.85 14.51 -5.72
N ASP A 89 5.76 14.85 -6.66
CA ASP A 89 7.10 14.30 -6.66
C ASP A 89 7.90 14.78 -5.43
N HIS A 90 8.69 13.89 -4.82
CA HIS A 90 9.63 14.27 -3.78
C HIS A 90 10.66 15.32 -4.26
N ALA A 91 10.97 15.36 -5.56
CA ALA A 91 11.85 16.38 -6.14
C ALA A 91 11.25 17.80 -6.06
N ASP A 92 9.93 17.92 -6.08
CA ASP A 92 9.21 19.19 -5.98
C ASP A 92 9.05 19.68 -4.53
N VAL A 93 9.52 18.93 -3.53
CA VAL A 93 9.21 19.14 -2.10
C VAL A 93 10.46 18.98 -1.22
N ALA A 94 11.14 20.09 -0.95
CA ALA A 94 12.35 20.13 -0.13
C ALA A 94 12.07 19.75 1.34
N ASP A 95 12.78 18.74 1.87
CA ASP A 95 12.66 18.27 3.26
C ASP A 95 11.21 17.98 3.73
N HIS A 96 10.36 17.48 2.82
CA HIS A 96 8.92 17.26 3.05
C HIS A 96 8.11 18.55 3.34
N ARG A 97 8.58 19.69 2.81
CA ARG A 97 7.93 21.00 2.85
C ARG A 97 7.76 21.56 1.44
N ALA A 98 6.74 22.38 1.27
CA ALA A 98 6.54 23.13 0.03
C ALA A 98 7.76 24.04 -0.26
N PRO A 99 8.20 24.16 -1.53
CA PRO A 99 9.07 25.25 -1.94
C PRO A 99 8.42 26.61 -1.66
N GLU A 100 9.24 27.66 -1.55
CA GLU A 100 8.73 29.02 -1.35
C GLU A 100 7.76 29.42 -2.47
N GLY A 101 6.57 29.88 -2.09
CA GLY A 101 5.49 30.23 -3.02
C GLY A 101 4.60 29.08 -3.49
N VAL A 102 4.91 27.83 -3.14
CA VAL A 102 4.01 26.68 -3.38
C VAL A 102 3.07 26.53 -2.19
N HIS A 103 1.76 26.52 -2.44
CA HIS A 103 0.77 26.16 -1.42
C HIS A 103 0.45 24.66 -1.51
N LEU A 104 0.49 23.97 -0.37
CA LEU A 104 0.09 22.58 -0.24
C LEU A 104 -1.30 22.52 0.42
N GLU A 105 -2.17 21.68 -0.13
CA GLU A 105 -3.57 21.53 0.27
C GLU A 105 -3.85 20.13 0.85
N ASP A 106 -4.95 19.97 1.58
CA ASP A 106 -5.31 18.70 2.19
C ASP A 106 -5.57 17.62 1.11
N GLY A 107 -4.79 16.54 1.17
CA GLY A 107 -4.80 15.47 0.17
C GLY A 107 -3.60 15.47 -0.79
N ASP A 108 -2.73 16.48 -0.73
CA ASP A 108 -1.40 16.46 -1.35
C ASP A 108 -0.47 15.46 -0.65
N SER A 109 0.37 14.74 -1.40
CA SER A 109 1.13 13.61 -0.85
C SER A 109 2.27 13.14 -1.76
N SER A 110 3.30 12.50 -1.20
CA SER A 110 4.27 11.69 -1.96
C SER A 110 3.88 10.20 -2.07
N LEU A 111 2.60 9.90 -1.84
CA LEU A 111 2.03 8.55 -1.88
C LEU A 111 0.94 8.48 -2.96
N PRO A 112 0.61 7.28 -3.45
CA PRO A 112 -0.38 7.13 -4.51
C PRO A 112 -1.75 7.73 -4.18
N VAL A 113 -2.41 8.29 -5.19
CA VAL A 113 -3.81 8.75 -5.12
C VAL A 113 -4.72 7.63 -4.62
N GLY A 114 -5.66 7.96 -3.72
CA GLY A 114 -6.55 7.01 -3.05
C GLY A 114 -5.98 6.38 -1.77
N THR A 115 -4.72 6.64 -1.40
CA THR A 115 -4.15 6.24 -0.11
C THR A 115 -4.98 6.83 1.03
N ALA A 116 -5.56 5.99 1.89
CA ALA A 116 -6.53 6.42 2.90
C ALA A 116 -5.85 6.99 4.17
N ILE A 117 -6.42 8.07 4.70
CA ILE A 117 -5.91 8.82 5.84
C ILE A 117 -6.94 8.74 6.98
N TYR A 118 -6.46 8.39 8.18
CA TYR A 118 -7.26 8.13 9.37
C TYR A 118 -6.75 8.92 10.58
N GLN A 119 -7.66 9.19 11.52
CA GLN A 119 -7.27 9.64 12.85
C GLN A 119 -6.58 8.49 13.62
N LEU A 120 -5.51 8.78 14.34
CA LEU A 120 -4.97 7.86 15.35
C LEU A 120 -5.85 7.88 16.61
N ALA A 121 -6.42 6.73 16.99
CA ALA A 121 -7.31 6.63 18.15
C ALA A 121 -6.64 7.10 19.45
N GLY A 122 -7.26 8.09 20.11
CA GLY A 122 -6.74 8.73 21.33
C GLY A 122 -5.68 9.81 21.10
N ALA A 123 -5.38 10.18 19.85
CA ALA A 123 -4.51 11.29 19.49
C ALA A 123 -5.27 12.35 18.67
N PRO A 124 -4.86 13.62 18.75
CA PRO A 124 -5.49 14.68 17.97
C PRO A 124 -4.90 14.72 16.55
N ALA A 125 -5.79 14.89 15.56
CA ALA A 125 -5.44 14.78 14.15
C ALA A 125 -4.52 15.90 13.64
N ASP A 126 -4.42 17.02 14.36
CA ASP A 126 -3.52 18.15 14.09
C ASP A 126 -2.04 17.87 14.46
N LYS A 127 -1.73 16.66 14.96
CA LYS A 127 -0.38 16.26 15.39
C LYS A 127 0.05 14.91 14.84
N VAL A 128 -0.85 13.92 14.87
CA VAL A 128 -0.55 12.53 14.47
C VAL A 128 -1.72 11.93 13.71
N LEU A 129 -1.41 11.33 12.57
CA LEU A 129 -2.34 10.65 11.68
C LEU A 129 -1.92 9.18 11.49
N LEU A 130 -2.82 8.42 10.90
CA LEU A 130 -2.57 7.09 10.36
C LEU A 130 -2.77 7.10 8.84
N VAL A 131 -1.91 6.41 8.12
CA VAL A 131 -1.97 6.27 6.66
C VAL A 131 -2.03 4.78 6.33
N GLU A 132 -3.02 4.37 5.56
CA GLU A 132 -3.20 2.98 5.14
C GLU A 132 -2.51 2.73 3.80
N MET A 133 -1.51 1.85 3.81
CA MET A 133 -0.82 1.35 2.61
C MET A 133 -0.73 -0.17 2.70
N ASP A 134 -1.08 -0.90 1.65
CA ASP A 134 -1.01 -2.37 1.58
C ASP A 134 -1.73 -3.09 2.76
N GLY A 135 -2.84 -2.51 3.25
CA GLY A 135 -3.59 -3.01 4.41
C GLY A 135 -2.90 -2.82 5.77
N GLN A 136 -1.78 -2.09 5.81
CA GLN A 136 -1.04 -1.73 7.03
C GLN A 136 -1.21 -0.25 7.35
N TYR A 137 -1.26 0.07 8.66
CA TYR A 137 -1.47 1.43 9.14
C TYR A 137 -0.17 2.03 9.65
N TYR A 138 0.34 3.05 8.97
CA TYR A 138 1.60 3.70 9.29
C TYR A 138 1.37 5.00 10.04
N LYS A 139 2.16 5.27 11.08
CA LYS A 139 2.11 6.54 11.81
C LYS A 139 2.66 7.68 10.97
N ALA A 140 1.90 8.76 10.82
CA ALA A 140 2.37 10.02 10.24
C ALA A 140 2.39 11.12 11.31
N VAL A 141 3.47 11.91 11.36
CA VAL A 141 3.72 12.92 12.40
C VAL A 141 3.93 14.29 11.78
N ARG A 142 3.18 15.29 12.26
CA ARG A 142 3.26 16.67 11.77
C ARG A 142 4.68 17.20 11.85
N GLN A 143 5.14 17.80 10.76
CA GLN A 143 6.36 18.59 10.75
C GLN A 143 6.02 20.02 11.18
N TYR A 144 6.90 20.60 11.98
CA TYR A 144 6.83 22.00 12.36
C TYR A 144 7.95 22.75 11.63
N GLU A 145 7.65 23.97 11.19
CA GLU A 145 8.66 24.92 10.75
C GLU A 145 9.60 25.27 11.92
N ARG A 146 10.84 25.59 11.61
CA ARG A 146 11.91 25.94 12.57
C ARG A 146 12.57 27.22 12.09
#